data_AF-A0A2U0UK12-F1
#
_entry.id   AF-A0A2U0UK12-F1
#
_cell.length_a   1.000
_cell.length_b   1.000
_cell.length_c   1.000
_cell.angle_alpha   90.00
_cell.angle_beta   90.00
_cell.angle_gamma   90.00
#
_symmetry.space_group_name_H-M   'P 1'
#
loop_
_entity.id
_entity.type
_entity.pdbx_description
1 polymer ?
#
loop_
_entity_poly.entity_id
_entity_poly.type
_entity_poly.pdbx_seq_one_letter_code
_entity_poly.pdbx_strand_id
1 'polypeptide(L)'
;MMRIFHKIPMLLIVLCAQVNMMMAQEAKPEVVPDVWGTYEGEATTELFDRTTETKTPSGKKQMIIEISKGERQFTVLTLKDVTIGQYEFASIPFKDCYLLRNNNKWHVEAYNNLDDEVATKDKQHTVWLSGSIDEKESCVDKEGNLELSFFLSFKDDSHIQYVFKGKKKSVPTGIDHVNAYKKTPEVFDLQGRRVSKIGKGVYIVNGKKVVF
;
A
#
# COMPACT_ATOMS: atom_id res chain seq x y z
N MET A 1 35.87 58.31 -2.17
CA MET A 1 34.47 57.89 -1.89
C MET A 1 34.13 56.73 -2.83
N MET A 2 34.20 55.47 -2.38
CA MET A 2 33.90 54.33 -3.26
C MET A 2 33.32 53.12 -2.50
N ARG A 3 32.05 52.85 -2.81
CA ARG A 3 31.38 51.55 -3.02
C ARG A 3 31.50 50.44 -1.95
N ILE A 4 30.52 50.39 -1.04
CA ILE A 4 30.19 49.20 -0.21
C ILE A 4 28.87 48.53 -0.66
N PHE A 5 28.18 49.03 -1.68
CA PHE A 5 26.80 48.59 -1.97
C PHE A 5 26.63 47.38 -2.92
N HIS A 6 27.70 46.67 -3.29
CA HIS A 6 27.61 45.57 -4.27
C HIS A 6 27.70 44.15 -3.69
N LYS A 7 28.00 44.00 -2.38
CA LYS A 7 28.21 42.68 -1.77
C LYS A 7 26.97 42.10 -1.06
N ILE A 8 26.01 42.94 -0.67
CA ILE A 8 24.79 42.53 0.03
C ILE A 8 23.74 41.88 -0.89
N PRO A 9 23.45 42.37 -2.12
CA PRO A 9 22.44 41.74 -2.96
C PRO A 9 22.89 40.37 -3.51
N MET A 10 24.21 40.15 -3.65
CA MET A 10 24.76 38.88 -4.12
C MET A 10 24.63 37.77 -3.07
N LEU A 11 24.73 38.10 -1.77
CA LEU A 11 24.59 37.13 -0.68
C LEU A 11 23.14 36.61 -0.55
N LEU A 12 22.15 37.48 -0.76
CA LEU A 12 20.72 37.14 -0.70
C LEU A 12 20.29 36.22 -1.86
N ILE A 13 20.84 36.43 -3.07
CA ILE A 13 20.55 35.59 -4.24
C ILE A 13 21.15 34.18 -4.06
N VAL A 14 22.35 34.07 -3.47
CA VAL A 14 22.98 32.77 -3.17
C VAL A 14 22.20 32.02 -2.09
N LEU A 15 21.70 32.70 -1.05
CA LEU A 15 20.84 32.06 -0.06
C LEU A 15 19.54 31.55 -0.67
N CYS A 16 18.84 32.36 -1.48
CA CYS A 16 17.60 31.91 -2.15
C CYS A 16 17.83 30.73 -3.10
N ALA A 17 18.98 30.67 -3.78
CA ALA A 17 19.35 29.53 -4.61
C ALA A 17 19.60 28.26 -3.77
N GLN A 18 20.25 28.37 -2.61
CA GLN A 18 20.49 27.23 -1.71
C GLN A 18 19.21 26.68 -1.08
N VAL A 19 18.25 27.55 -0.69
CA VAL A 19 16.96 27.09 -0.14
C VAL A 19 16.12 26.40 -1.23
N ASN A 20 16.13 26.92 -2.46
CA ASN A 20 15.45 26.26 -3.58
C ASN A 20 16.13 24.94 -3.99
N MET A 21 17.46 24.83 -3.90
CA MET A 21 18.18 23.57 -4.15
C MET A 21 17.99 22.54 -3.02
N MET A 22 17.76 22.96 -1.77
CA MET A 22 17.34 22.06 -0.67
C MET A 22 15.90 21.54 -0.85
N MET A 23 14.99 22.38 -1.37
CA MET A 23 13.61 21.98 -1.69
C MET A 23 13.50 21.20 -3.02
N ALA A 24 14.47 21.40 -3.93
CA ALA A 24 14.60 20.70 -5.22
C ALA A 24 15.61 19.55 -5.19
N GLN A 25 16.18 19.22 -4.02
CA GLN A 25 16.62 17.86 -3.76
C GLN A 25 15.35 17.04 -3.81
N GLU A 26 15.05 16.51 -5.01
CA GLU A 26 14.04 15.52 -5.25
C GLU A 26 14.09 14.57 -4.06
N ALA A 27 13.10 14.67 -3.16
CA ALA A 27 12.93 13.68 -2.12
C ALA A 27 12.96 12.38 -2.88
N LYS A 28 14.02 11.57 -2.67
CA LYS A 28 14.20 10.31 -3.39
C LYS A 28 12.83 9.67 -3.38
N PRO A 29 12.22 9.36 -4.54
CA PRO A 29 10.86 8.84 -4.58
C PRO A 29 10.81 7.76 -3.52
N GLU A 30 9.92 7.95 -2.54
CA GLU A 30 9.81 7.02 -1.42
C GLU A 30 9.73 5.65 -2.06
N VAL A 31 10.71 4.78 -1.76
CA VAL A 31 10.75 3.44 -2.33
C VAL A 31 9.59 2.71 -1.67
N VAL A 32 8.41 2.85 -2.27
CA VAL A 32 7.20 2.12 -1.93
C VAL A 32 7.60 0.66 -2.03
N PRO A 33 7.58 -0.10 -0.93
CA PRO A 33 7.76 -1.54 -1.02
C PRO A 33 6.77 -2.05 -2.06
N ASP A 34 7.22 -2.86 -3.02
CA ASP A 34 6.36 -3.50 -4.03
C ASP A 34 5.33 -4.47 -3.41
N VAL A 35 5.18 -4.43 -2.10
CA VAL A 35 4.21 -5.15 -1.27
C VAL A 35 2.95 -4.31 -1.02
N TRP A 36 3.02 -2.98 -1.12
CA TRP A 36 1.82 -2.16 -0.93
C TRP A 36 0.86 -2.32 -2.10
N GLY A 37 -0.42 -2.50 -1.78
CA GLY A 37 -1.48 -2.68 -2.75
C GLY A 37 -2.61 -3.56 -2.23
N THR A 38 -3.57 -3.81 -3.13
CA THR A 38 -4.73 -4.66 -2.87
C THR A 38 -4.47 -6.06 -3.38
N TYR A 39 -4.81 -7.06 -2.58
CA TYR A 39 -4.72 -8.48 -2.86
C TYR A 39 -6.12 -9.07 -2.88
N GLU A 40 -6.46 -9.74 -3.97
CA GLU A 40 -7.74 -10.44 -4.11
C GLU A 40 -7.46 -11.94 -4.10
N GLY A 41 -8.28 -12.69 -3.37
CA GLY A 41 -8.06 -14.12 -3.20
C GLY A 41 -9.12 -14.80 -2.34
N GLU A 42 -8.79 -16.00 -1.91
CA GLU A 42 -9.68 -16.85 -1.11
C GLU A 42 -9.03 -17.17 0.24
N ALA A 43 -9.84 -17.16 1.29
CA ALA A 43 -9.47 -17.65 2.61
C ALA A 43 -10.22 -18.93 2.93
N THR A 44 -9.50 -19.98 3.34
CA THR A 44 -10.09 -21.09 4.07
C THR A 44 -10.29 -20.70 5.52
N THR A 45 -11.40 -21.14 6.11
CA THR A 45 -11.80 -20.78 7.47
C THR A 45 -12.02 -22.02 8.32
N GLU A 46 -11.55 -21.97 9.56
CA GLU A 46 -11.79 -22.97 10.59
C GLU A 46 -12.31 -22.28 11.84
N LEU A 47 -13.38 -22.79 12.42
CA LEU A 47 -13.85 -22.38 13.74
C LEU A 47 -13.05 -23.14 14.79
N PHE A 48 -12.38 -22.41 15.67
CA PHE A 48 -11.70 -22.95 16.83
C PHE A 48 -12.53 -22.67 18.08
N ASP A 49 -12.90 -23.74 18.77
CA ASP A 49 -13.54 -23.69 20.08
C ASP A 49 -12.46 -23.85 21.16
N ARG A 50 -12.23 -22.83 21.98
CA ARG A 50 -11.22 -22.88 23.05
C ARG A 50 -11.64 -23.75 24.22
N THR A 51 -12.94 -24.00 24.42
CA THR A 51 -13.45 -24.81 25.52
C THR A 51 -13.23 -26.30 25.26
N THR A 52 -13.38 -26.72 24.00
CA THR A 52 -13.22 -28.12 23.60
C THR A 52 -11.88 -28.39 22.88
N GLU A 53 -11.11 -27.34 22.59
CA GLU A 53 -9.90 -27.37 21.76
C GLU A 53 -10.12 -28.01 20.38
N THR A 54 -11.35 -27.93 19.86
CA THR A 54 -11.71 -28.53 18.58
C THR A 54 -11.63 -27.54 17.44
N LYS A 55 -11.23 -28.04 16.26
CA LYS A 55 -11.24 -27.31 14.99
C LYS A 55 -12.32 -27.88 14.08
N THR A 56 -13.22 -27.00 13.64
CA THR A 56 -14.28 -27.36 12.69
C THR A 56 -14.11 -26.55 11.41
N PRO A 57 -13.92 -27.18 10.23
CA PRO A 57 -13.88 -26.48 8.97
C PRO A 57 -15.17 -25.67 8.74
N SER A 58 -15.03 -24.36 8.47
CA SER A 58 -16.14 -23.43 8.28
C SER A 58 -16.31 -22.99 6.81
N GLY A 59 -15.47 -23.48 5.91
CA GLY A 59 -15.58 -23.29 4.46
C GLY A 59 -14.55 -22.30 3.88
N LYS A 60 -14.86 -21.76 2.70
CA LYS A 60 -14.03 -20.84 1.93
C LYS A 60 -14.75 -19.53 1.69
N LYS A 61 -14.02 -18.41 1.72
CA LYS A 61 -14.55 -17.07 1.50
C LYS A 61 -13.65 -16.29 0.56
N GLN A 62 -14.25 -15.59 -0.41
CA GLN A 62 -13.53 -14.56 -1.16
C GLN A 62 -13.22 -13.39 -0.22
N MET A 63 -12.00 -12.88 -0.29
CA MET A 63 -11.52 -11.81 0.57
C MET A 63 -10.62 -10.85 -0.19
N ILE A 64 -10.65 -9.59 0.26
CA ILE A 64 -9.80 -8.53 -0.25
C ILE A 64 -8.97 -8.01 0.92
N ILE A 65 -7.66 -8.00 0.74
CA ILE A 65 -6.70 -7.52 1.74
C ILE A 65 -5.91 -6.37 1.14
N GLU A 66 -5.85 -5.26 1.84
CA GLU A 66 -5.02 -4.12 1.46
C GLU A 66 -3.83 -4.01 2.41
N ILE A 67 -2.62 -3.97 1.84
CA ILE A 67 -1.40 -3.62 2.55
C ILE A 67 -1.06 -2.18 2.18
N SER A 68 -1.03 -1.29 3.16
CA SER A 68 -0.86 0.15 2.94
C SER A 68 0.10 0.77 3.95
N LYS A 69 0.57 1.99 3.66
CA LYS A 69 1.43 2.74 4.56
C LYS A 69 0.63 3.20 5.80
N GLY A 70 1.17 2.93 6.99
CA GLY A 70 0.68 3.42 8.27
C GLY A 70 1.47 4.61 8.81
N GLU A 71 1.18 4.97 10.05
CA GLU A 71 1.92 6.01 10.77
C GLU A 71 3.29 5.49 11.24
N ARG A 72 4.25 6.40 11.48
CA ARG A 72 5.53 6.07 12.14
C ARG A 72 6.31 4.89 11.53
N GLN A 73 6.22 4.70 10.21
CA GLN A 73 6.82 3.61 9.43
C GLN A 73 6.16 2.23 9.61
N PHE A 74 5.06 2.13 10.35
CA PHE A 74 4.22 0.94 10.34
C PHE A 74 3.52 0.77 9.00
N THR A 75 3.08 -0.45 8.76
CA THR A 75 2.20 -0.86 7.66
C THR A 75 0.84 -1.19 8.26
N VAL A 76 -0.22 -0.85 7.54
CA VAL A 76 -1.59 -1.25 7.91
C VAL A 76 -2.03 -2.36 6.98
N LEU A 77 -2.42 -3.49 7.55
CA LEU A 77 -3.12 -4.56 6.84
C LEU A 77 -4.62 -4.42 7.09
N THR A 78 -5.39 -4.15 6.05
CA THR A 78 -6.84 -3.94 6.15
C THR A 78 -7.58 -5.04 5.44
N LEU A 79 -8.44 -5.75 6.17
CA LEU A 79 -9.43 -6.65 5.59
C LEU A 79 -10.61 -5.81 5.08
N LYS A 80 -11.03 -5.98 3.82
CA LYS A 80 -12.11 -5.20 3.21
C LYS A 80 -13.36 -6.05 3.03
N ASP A 81 -14.52 -5.43 3.24
CA ASP A 81 -15.85 -6.02 3.01
C ASP A 81 -16.00 -7.44 3.61
N VAL A 82 -15.73 -7.54 4.91
CA VAL A 82 -15.71 -8.83 5.62
C VAL A 82 -17.00 -9.05 6.40
N THR A 83 -17.55 -10.26 6.30
CA THR A 83 -18.68 -10.72 7.13
C THR A 83 -18.22 -11.75 8.16
N ILE A 84 -18.50 -11.47 9.43
CA ILE A 84 -18.14 -12.33 10.58
C ILE A 84 -19.39 -12.49 11.44
N GLY A 85 -19.87 -13.72 11.60
CA GLY A 85 -21.16 -13.98 12.23
C GLY A 85 -22.28 -13.24 11.49
N GLN A 86 -23.03 -12.43 12.24
CA GLN A 86 -24.12 -11.60 11.72
C GLN A 86 -23.67 -10.19 11.30
N TYR A 87 -22.40 -9.83 11.50
CA TYR A 87 -21.91 -8.47 11.28
C TYR A 87 -21.13 -8.37 9.97
N GLU A 88 -21.36 -7.26 9.28
CA GLU A 88 -20.61 -6.86 8.09
C GLU A 88 -19.73 -5.66 8.43
N PHE A 89 -18.48 -5.69 7.98
CA PHE A 89 -17.50 -4.65 8.20
C PHE A 89 -16.97 -4.15 6.86
N ALA A 90 -17.00 -2.83 6.64
CA ALA A 90 -16.39 -2.23 5.47
C ALA A 90 -14.86 -2.40 5.49
N SER A 91 -14.25 -2.26 6.67
CA SER A 91 -12.82 -2.39 6.86
C SER A 91 -12.48 -2.80 8.29
N ILE A 92 -11.56 -3.75 8.44
CA ILE A 92 -10.97 -4.15 9.72
C ILE A 92 -9.44 -3.98 9.62
N PRO A 93 -8.85 -2.96 10.27
CA PRO A 93 -7.42 -2.67 10.15
C PRO A 93 -6.57 -3.29 11.28
N PHE A 94 -5.50 -3.99 10.92
CA PHE A 94 -4.34 -4.25 11.76
C PHE A 94 -3.35 -3.10 11.55
N LYS A 95 -3.29 -2.16 12.50
CA LYS A 95 -2.66 -0.84 12.33
C LYS A 95 -1.14 -0.85 12.46
N ASP A 96 -0.60 -1.71 13.30
CA ASP A 96 0.81 -1.71 13.70
C ASP A 96 1.52 -2.94 13.14
N CYS A 97 1.59 -3.10 11.81
CA CYS A 97 2.31 -4.19 11.19
C CYS A 97 3.71 -3.76 10.70
N TYR A 98 4.63 -4.71 10.67
CA TYR A 98 5.92 -4.60 10.00
C TYR A 98 5.96 -5.44 8.72
N LEU A 99 6.76 -4.96 7.77
CA LEU A 99 7.18 -5.71 6.60
C LEU A 99 8.66 -6.01 6.72
N LEU A 100 9.01 -7.25 7.01
CA LEU A 100 10.39 -7.68 7.20
C LEU A 100 10.86 -8.48 5.99
N ARG A 101 11.93 -8.02 5.34
CA ARG A 101 12.47 -8.71 4.17
C ARG A 101 13.38 -9.86 4.60
N ASN A 102 13.06 -11.09 4.20
CA ASN A 102 13.87 -12.28 4.43
C ASN A 102 13.75 -13.24 3.24
N ASN A 103 14.86 -13.83 2.78
CA ASN A 103 14.87 -14.84 1.70
C ASN A 103 14.04 -14.49 0.46
N ASN A 104 14.13 -13.23 -0.01
CA ASN A 104 13.35 -12.69 -1.14
C ASN A 104 11.82 -12.65 -0.95
N LYS A 105 11.34 -12.83 0.28
CA LYS A 105 9.95 -12.61 0.67
C LYS A 105 9.85 -11.44 1.64
N TRP A 106 8.67 -10.86 1.72
CA TRP A 106 8.30 -9.90 2.75
C TRP A 106 7.39 -10.57 3.76
N HIS A 107 7.87 -10.77 4.97
CA HIS A 107 7.07 -11.30 6.06
C HIS A 107 6.21 -10.21 6.66
N VAL A 108 4.95 -10.54 6.93
CA VAL A 108 3.99 -9.64 7.57
C VAL A 108 3.90 -10.03 9.03
N GLU A 109 4.30 -9.12 9.91
CA GLU A 109 4.28 -9.31 11.36
C GLU A 109 3.41 -8.24 12.00
N ALA A 110 2.51 -8.62 12.91
CA ALA A 110 1.77 -7.66 13.72
C ALA A 110 2.57 -7.35 14.98
N TYR A 111 3.05 -6.11 15.12
CA TYR A 111 3.70 -5.66 16.36
C TYR A 111 2.71 -5.68 17.53
N ASN A 112 1.49 -5.21 17.25
CA ASN A 112 0.36 -5.32 18.15
C ASN A 112 -0.75 -6.11 17.47
N ASN A 113 -1.35 -7.01 18.24
CA ASN A 113 -2.58 -7.68 17.85
C ASN A 113 -3.72 -6.66 17.71
N LEU A 114 -4.69 -6.98 16.86
CA LEU A 114 -5.96 -6.26 16.86
C LEU A 114 -6.63 -6.51 18.21
N ASP A 115 -6.98 -5.44 18.91
CA ASP A 115 -7.83 -5.46 20.10
C ASP A 115 -8.51 -4.09 20.19
N ASP A 116 -9.55 -3.88 19.37
CA ASP A 116 -10.15 -2.57 19.15
C ASP A 116 -11.65 -2.68 18.87
N GLU A 117 -12.34 -1.56 19.02
CA GLU A 117 -13.73 -1.40 18.63
C GLU A 117 -13.83 -1.09 17.14
N VAL A 118 -14.60 -1.91 16.40
CA VAL A 118 -14.79 -1.76 14.96
C VAL A 118 -16.26 -1.54 14.65
N ALA A 119 -16.55 -0.43 13.98
CA ALA A 119 -17.91 -0.11 13.53
C ALA A 119 -18.34 -1.05 12.38
N THR A 120 -19.59 -1.49 12.42
CA THR A 120 -20.19 -2.23 11.31
C THR A 120 -20.40 -1.34 10.09
N LYS A 121 -20.53 -1.95 8.92
CA LYS A 121 -20.68 -1.28 7.62
C LYS A 121 -21.90 -0.34 7.57
N ASP A 122 -22.99 -0.74 8.22
CA ASP A 122 -24.21 0.05 8.38
C ASP A 122 -24.12 1.14 9.46
N LYS A 123 -23.02 1.13 10.25
CA LYS A 123 -22.74 2.04 11.37
C LYS A 123 -23.75 1.97 12.51
N GLN A 124 -24.57 0.93 12.59
CA GLN A 124 -25.53 0.75 13.68
C GLN A 124 -24.89 0.13 14.91
N HIS A 125 -23.81 -0.63 14.74
CA HIS A 125 -23.12 -1.33 15.80
C HIS A 125 -21.63 -0.99 15.81
N THR A 126 -21.05 -1.09 16.99
CA THR A 126 -19.61 -1.11 17.19
C THR A 126 -19.31 -2.38 17.97
N VAL A 127 -18.39 -3.18 17.46
CA VAL A 127 -18.12 -4.50 18.00
C VAL A 127 -16.65 -4.59 18.39
N TRP A 128 -16.38 -5.07 19.60
CA TRP A 128 -15.02 -5.32 20.05
C TRP A 128 -14.48 -6.55 19.33
N LEU A 129 -13.39 -6.38 18.58
CA LEU A 129 -12.72 -7.45 17.85
C LEU A 129 -11.30 -7.62 18.36
N SER A 130 -10.92 -8.89 18.56
CA SER A 130 -9.53 -9.27 18.80
C SER A 130 -9.03 -10.11 17.63
N GLY A 131 -7.74 -10.00 17.29
CA GLY A 131 -7.14 -10.76 16.21
C GLY A 131 -5.61 -10.73 16.22
N SER A 132 -4.99 -11.74 15.62
CA SER A 132 -3.53 -11.83 15.47
C SER A 132 -3.16 -12.36 14.09
N ILE A 133 -1.96 -12.02 13.64
CA ILE A 133 -1.34 -12.53 12.42
C ILE A 133 -0.22 -13.52 12.82
N ASP A 134 -0.20 -14.69 12.19
CA ASP A 134 0.90 -15.64 12.35
C ASP A 134 2.07 -15.25 11.42
N GLU A 135 3.12 -14.67 12.00
CA GLU A 135 4.30 -14.16 11.29
C GLU A 135 5.04 -15.23 10.45
N LYS A 136 4.95 -16.51 10.85
CA LYS A 136 5.70 -17.60 10.20
C LYS A 136 5.03 -18.03 8.91
N GLU A 137 3.70 -17.92 8.88
CA GLU A 137 2.84 -18.35 7.78
C GLU A 137 2.33 -17.16 6.95
N SER A 138 2.83 -15.94 7.23
CA SER A 138 2.37 -14.70 6.61
C SER A 138 3.47 -14.02 5.80
N CYS A 139 3.37 -14.06 4.48
CA CYS A 139 4.36 -13.45 3.60
C CYS A 139 3.81 -13.05 2.22
N VAL A 140 4.51 -12.10 1.60
CA VAL A 140 4.38 -11.75 0.19
C VAL A 140 5.62 -12.19 -0.56
N ASP A 141 5.43 -12.99 -1.61
CA ASP A 141 6.52 -13.40 -2.50
C ASP A 141 6.83 -12.35 -3.58
N LYS A 142 7.92 -12.59 -4.33
CA LYS A 142 8.38 -11.68 -5.39
C LYS A 142 7.42 -11.61 -6.59
N GLU A 143 6.53 -12.59 -6.74
CA GLU A 143 5.48 -12.63 -7.77
C GLU A 143 4.22 -11.87 -7.34
N GLY A 144 4.19 -11.33 -6.12
CA GLY A 144 3.06 -10.60 -5.57
C GLY A 144 1.95 -11.51 -5.06
N ASN A 145 2.22 -12.77 -4.73
CA ASN A 145 1.27 -13.62 -4.02
C ASN A 145 1.39 -13.36 -2.52
N LEU A 146 0.26 -13.12 -1.87
CA LEU A 146 0.12 -12.97 -0.43
C LEU A 146 -0.46 -14.27 0.14
N GLU A 147 0.32 -14.90 1.02
CA GLU A 147 -0.18 -15.90 1.96
C GLU A 147 -0.28 -15.22 3.33
N LEU A 148 -1.45 -15.31 3.97
CA LEU A 148 -1.69 -14.66 5.27
C LEU A 148 -2.49 -15.61 6.16
N SER A 149 -1.93 -15.93 7.32
CA SER A 149 -2.61 -16.70 8.35
C SER A 149 -2.93 -15.77 9.52
N PHE A 150 -4.20 -15.69 9.90
CA PHE A 150 -4.66 -14.80 10.98
C PHE A 150 -5.93 -15.33 11.63
N PHE A 151 -6.28 -14.82 12.80
CA PHE A 151 -7.58 -15.09 13.41
C PHE A 151 -8.34 -13.82 13.78
N LEU A 152 -9.66 -13.96 13.90
CA LEU A 152 -10.56 -12.95 14.46
C LEU A 152 -11.48 -13.59 15.50
N SER A 153 -11.78 -12.85 16.56
CA SER A 153 -12.65 -13.27 17.67
C SER A 153 -13.46 -12.10 18.21
N PHE A 154 -14.69 -12.39 18.62
CA PHE A 154 -15.55 -11.46 19.36
C PHE A 154 -15.33 -11.60 20.87
N LYS A 155 -14.07 -11.53 21.36
CA LYS A 155 -13.67 -11.68 22.78
C LYS A 155 -14.12 -12.96 23.54
N ASP A 156 -14.99 -13.77 22.95
CA ASP A 156 -15.56 -15.00 23.49
C ASP A 156 -14.62 -16.20 23.32
N ASP A 157 -15.00 -17.34 23.92
CA ASP A 157 -14.22 -18.59 23.97
C ASP A 157 -13.98 -19.27 22.60
N SER A 158 -14.22 -18.58 21.47
CA SER A 158 -13.96 -19.10 20.14
C SER A 158 -13.35 -18.04 19.23
N HIS A 159 -12.64 -18.50 18.20
CA HIS A 159 -12.13 -17.64 17.14
C HIS A 159 -12.26 -18.34 15.80
N ILE A 160 -12.30 -17.54 14.73
CA ILE A 160 -12.23 -18.06 13.37
C ILE A 160 -10.79 -17.88 12.91
N GLN A 161 -10.12 -18.99 12.59
CA GLN A 161 -8.84 -18.99 11.91
C GLN A 161 -9.07 -18.84 10.42
N TYR A 162 -8.24 -18.01 9.80
CA TYR A 162 -8.21 -17.76 8.36
C TYR A 162 -6.84 -18.13 7.82
N VAL A 163 -6.83 -18.81 6.67
CA VAL A 163 -5.64 -18.97 5.84
C VAL A 163 -5.98 -18.43 4.47
N PHE A 164 -5.53 -17.21 4.20
CA PHE A 164 -5.75 -16.49 2.95
C PHE A 164 -4.63 -16.76 1.97
N LYS A 165 -5.00 -16.96 0.71
CA LYS A 165 -4.09 -16.95 -0.44
C LYS A 165 -4.67 -16.06 -1.51
N GLY A 166 -3.92 -15.03 -1.90
CA GLY A 166 -4.36 -14.08 -2.91
C GLY A 166 -3.20 -13.51 -3.69
N LYS A 167 -3.54 -12.78 -4.75
CA LYS A 167 -2.56 -12.16 -5.63
C LYS A 167 -2.78 -10.65 -5.65
N LYS A 168 -1.67 -9.91 -5.67
CA LYS A 168 -1.68 -8.47 -5.84
C LYS A 168 -2.43 -8.14 -7.13
N LYS A 169 -3.47 -7.32 -7.02
CA LYS A 169 -4.18 -6.80 -8.17
C LYS A 169 -3.20 -5.98 -9.01
N SER A 170 -3.15 -6.26 -10.31
CA SER A 170 -2.38 -5.41 -11.19
C SER A 170 -2.99 -4.01 -11.16
N VAL A 171 -2.25 -3.06 -10.60
CA VAL A 171 -2.49 -1.66 -10.91
C VAL A 171 -2.07 -1.52 -12.36
N PRO A 172 -2.90 -0.98 -13.27
CA PRO A 172 -2.43 -0.63 -14.60
C PRO A 172 -1.34 0.44 -14.40
N THR A 173 -0.09 0.01 -14.42
CA THR A 173 1.03 0.93 -14.40
C THR A 173 1.00 1.68 -15.72
N GLY A 174 0.77 2.99 -15.64
CA GLY A 174 1.05 3.87 -16.77
C GLY A 174 2.50 3.66 -17.23
N ILE A 175 2.77 3.93 -18.50
CA ILE A 175 4.06 3.67 -19.18
C ILE A 175 5.25 4.00 -18.25
N ASP A 176 5.93 2.94 -17.79
CA ASP A 176 6.96 3.03 -16.75
C ASP A 176 8.25 3.68 -17.28
N HIS A 177 8.52 3.55 -18.58
CA HIS A 177 9.60 4.25 -19.27
C HIS A 177 9.36 4.28 -20.79
N VAL A 178 9.62 5.42 -21.43
CA VAL A 178 9.81 5.52 -22.88
C VAL A 178 11.31 5.60 -23.14
N ASN A 179 11.90 4.60 -23.78
CA ASN A 179 13.28 4.66 -24.28
C ASN A 179 13.37 5.64 -25.44
N ALA A 180 13.42 6.94 -25.14
CA ALA A 180 13.67 7.96 -26.14
C ALA A 180 15.12 7.84 -26.65
N TYR A 181 15.30 7.21 -27.82
CA TYR A 181 16.56 7.24 -28.55
C TYR A 181 16.92 8.71 -28.84
N LYS A 182 18.07 9.15 -28.32
CA LYS A 182 18.56 10.54 -28.24
C LYS A 182 18.79 11.31 -29.57
N LYS A 183 18.19 10.93 -30.70
CA LYS A 183 18.42 11.65 -31.98
C LYS A 183 17.20 12.41 -32.53
N THR A 184 15.99 12.17 -32.03
CA THR A 184 14.82 12.99 -32.35
C THR A 184 13.81 12.86 -31.21
N PRO A 185 13.28 13.95 -30.62
CA PRO A 185 12.28 13.82 -29.57
C PRO A 185 11.04 13.13 -30.13
N GLU A 186 10.77 11.91 -29.65
CA GLU A 186 9.54 11.21 -29.98
C GLU A 186 8.42 11.81 -29.13
N VAL A 187 7.39 12.33 -29.81
CA VAL A 187 6.21 12.93 -29.19
C VAL A 187 5.09 11.91 -29.22
N PHE A 188 4.47 11.68 -28.06
CA PHE A 188 3.33 10.79 -27.91
C PHE A 188 2.13 11.54 -27.35
N ASP A 189 0.92 11.09 -27.67
CA ASP A 189 -0.28 11.52 -26.97
C ASP A 189 -0.40 10.82 -25.60
N LEU A 190 -1.42 11.20 -24.82
CA LEU A 190 -1.66 10.62 -23.50
C LEU A 190 -2.08 9.14 -23.53
N GLN A 191 -2.36 8.59 -24.72
CA GLN A 191 -2.64 7.17 -24.93
C GLN A 191 -1.39 6.40 -25.39
N GLY A 192 -0.23 7.06 -25.49
CA GLY A 192 1.03 6.43 -25.90
C GLY A 192 1.18 6.26 -27.41
N ARG A 193 0.33 6.86 -28.24
CA ARG A 193 0.46 6.82 -29.71
C ARG A 193 1.44 7.88 -30.17
N ARG A 194 2.32 7.54 -31.11
CA ARG A 194 3.27 8.49 -31.70
C ARG A 194 2.54 9.55 -32.53
N VAL A 195 2.89 10.81 -32.31
CA VAL A 195 2.27 11.98 -32.97
C VAL A 195 3.31 12.68 -33.85
N SER A 196 2.98 12.89 -35.12
CA SER A 196 3.83 13.59 -36.10
C SER A 196 3.47 15.08 -36.28
N LYS A 197 2.24 15.48 -35.93
CA LYS A 197 1.78 16.88 -35.98
C LYS A 197 1.31 17.31 -34.58
N ILE A 198 2.07 18.22 -33.98
CA ILE A 198 1.77 18.77 -32.65
C ILE A 198 0.75 19.91 -32.82
N GLY A 199 -0.40 19.79 -32.16
CA GLY A 199 -1.40 20.84 -32.03
C GLY A 199 -1.38 21.43 -30.62
N LYS A 200 -2.40 22.21 -30.27
CA LYS A 200 -2.60 22.65 -28.88
C LYS A 200 -3.02 21.46 -28.02
N GLY A 201 -2.34 21.23 -26.91
CA GLY A 201 -2.68 20.12 -26.01
C GLY A 201 -1.52 19.62 -25.16
N VAL A 202 -1.78 18.56 -24.40
CA VAL A 202 -0.78 17.91 -23.53
C VAL A 202 -0.20 16.69 -24.24
N TYR A 203 1.11 16.62 -24.32
CA TYR A 203 1.86 15.56 -24.99
C TYR A 203 2.96 15.00 -24.08
N ILE A 204 3.43 13.80 -24.38
CA ILE A 204 4.62 13.21 -23.77
C ILE A 204 5.79 13.42 -24.72
N VAL A 205 6.80 14.17 -24.29
CA VAL A 205 8.04 14.42 -25.03
C VAL A 205 9.19 13.92 -24.19
N ASN A 206 9.94 12.94 -24.69
CA ASN A 206 11.05 12.32 -23.95
C ASN A 206 10.66 11.90 -22.52
N GLY A 207 9.48 11.32 -22.36
CA GLY A 207 8.95 10.88 -21.05
C GLY A 207 8.42 11.99 -20.14
N LYS A 208 8.43 13.26 -20.57
CA LYS A 208 7.88 14.39 -19.80
C LYS A 208 6.57 14.87 -20.40
N LYS A 209 5.59 15.18 -19.54
CA LYS A 209 4.37 15.89 -19.94
C LYS A 209 4.75 17.33 -20.31
N VAL A 210 4.41 17.74 -21.53
CA VAL A 210 4.64 19.08 -22.06
C VAL A 210 3.32 19.59 -22.64
N VAL A 211 3.01 20.85 -22.34
CA VAL A 211 1.85 21.55 -22.92
C VAL A 211 2.37 22.38 -24.09
N PHE A 212 1.77 22.19 -25.26
CA PHE A 212 2.03 22.97 -26.48
C PHE A 212 0.85 23.89 -26.80
#